data_AF-A0A3C2A1V4-F1
#
_entry.id   AF-A0A3C2A1V4-F1
#
_cell.length_a   1.000
_cell.length_b   1.000
_cell.length_c   1.000
_cell.angle_alpha   90.00
_cell.angle_beta   90.00
_cell.angle_gamma   90.00
#
_symmetry.space_group_name_H-M   'P 1'
#
loop_
_entity.id
_entity.type
_entity.pdbx_description
1 polymer ?
#
loop_
_entity_poly.entity_id
_entity_poly.type
_entity_poly.pdbx_seq_one_letter_code
_entity_poly.pdbx_strand_id
1 'polypeptide(L)' 'GPAQPSVLAGPTCDSVDVIGMDVPLPPLQLGDVLLFSGIGAYSSECASTFNGFPKTPIVSITPEQP' A
#
# COMPACT_ATOMS: atom_id res chain seq x y z
N GLY A 1 14.71 -11.88 -8.69
CA GLY A 1 16.10 -11.40 -8.48
C GLY A 1 16.38 -11.27 -6.98
N PRO A 2 17.63 -11.00 -6.57
CA PRO A 2 17.94 -10.72 -5.16
C PRO A 2 17.22 -9.45 -4.69
N ALA A 3 16.97 -9.34 -3.39
CA ALA A 3 16.35 -8.14 -2.83
C ALA A 3 17.32 -6.94 -2.91
N GLN A 4 16.77 -5.76 -3.21
CA GLN A 4 17.51 -4.50 -3.32
C GLN A 4 16.83 -3.42 -2.48
N PRO A 5 17.60 -2.50 -1.86
CA PRO A 5 17.03 -1.34 -1.20
C PRO A 5 16.16 -0.54 -2.16
N SER A 6 14.90 -0.32 -1.79
CA SER A 6 13.88 0.30 -2.64
C SER A 6 13.09 1.35 -1.87
N VAL A 7 12.57 2.34 -2.58
CA VAL A 7 11.65 3.35 -2.01
C VAL A 7 10.23 2.99 -2.42
N LEU A 8 9.34 2.90 -1.43
CA LEU A 8 7.90 2.76 -1.64
C LEU A 8 7.25 4.13 -1.49
N ALA A 9 6.90 4.75 -2.61
CA ALA A 9 6.22 6.05 -2.65
C ALA A 9 4.70 5.86 -2.85
N GLY A 10 3.92 6.77 -2.26
CA GLY A 10 2.50 6.89 -2.53
C GLY A 10 2.23 7.59 -3.88
N PRO A 11 0.96 7.66 -4.29
CA PRO A 11 0.58 8.12 -5.62
C PRO A 11 0.48 9.65 -5.73
N THR A 12 0.60 10.40 -4.63
CA THR A 12 0.39 11.84 -4.65
C THR A 12 1.57 12.60 -5.27
N CYS A 13 1.35 13.88 -5.58
CA CYS A 13 2.39 14.76 -6.08
C CYS A 13 3.26 15.35 -4.97
N ASP A 14 3.04 14.96 -3.71
CA ASP A 14 3.83 15.44 -2.60
C ASP A 14 5.07 14.57 -2.42
N SER A 15 6.25 15.19 -2.42
CA SER A 15 7.53 14.51 -2.24
C SER A 15 7.67 13.76 -0.91
N VAL A 16 6.84 14.12 0.10
CA VAL A 16 6.86 13.44 1.40
C VAL A 16 5.90 12.25 1.48
N ASP A 17 5.13 11.97 0.43
CA ASP A 17 4.26 10.79 0.35
C ASP A 17 5.09 9.53 0.10
N VAL A 18 5.80 9.11 1.15
CA VAL A 18 6.72 7.98 1.16
C VAL A 18 6.32 7.04 2.30
N ILE A 19 6.01 5.79 1.93
CA ILE A 19 5.59 4.73 2.86
C ILE A 19 6.81 4.12 3.56
N GLY A 20 7.92 3.96 2.84
CA GLY A 20 9.15 3.39 3.37
C GLY A 20 10.35 3.68 2.47
N MET A 21 11.49 3.91 3.11
CA MET A 21 12.80 4.06 2.46
C MET A 21 13.65 2.83 2.75
N ASP A 22 14.56 2.49 1.83
CA ASP A 22 15.48 1.35 1.95
C ASP A 22 14.79 0.00 2.25
N VAL A 23 13.57 -0.20 1.73
CA VAL A 23 12.82 -1.43 1.89
C VAL A 23 13.45 -2.52 0.99
N PRO A 24 13.92 -3.64 1.54
CA PRO A 24 14.52 -4.70 0.73
C PRO A 24 13.45 -5.46 -0.05
N LEU A 25 13.39 -5.26 -1.37
CA LEU A 25 12.40 -5.88 -2.24
C LEU A 25 13.05 -6.58 -3.42
N PRO A 26 12.48 -7.71 -3.91
CA PRO A 26 12.89 -8.24 -5.20
C PRO A 26 12.55 -7.24 -6.33
N PRO A 27 13.16 -7.35 -7.52
CA PRO A 27 12.77 -6.53 -8.67
C PRO A 27 11.28 -6.68 -8.96
N LEU A 28 10.55 -5.57 -8.96
CA LEU A 28 9.11 -5.50 -9.25
C LEU A 28 8.88 -5.00 -10.68
N GLN A 29 7.75 -5.40 -11.25
CA GLN A 29 7.25 -4.91 -12.53
C GLN A 29 5.92 -4.18 -12.35
N LEU A 30 5.53 -3.40 -13.36
CA LEU A 30 4.21 -2.78 -13.39
C LEU A 30 3.13 -3.85 -13.34
N GLY A 31 2.20 -3.70 -12.40
CA GLY A 31 1.12 -4.65 -12.16
C GLY A 31 1.38 -5.66 -11.04
N ASP A 32 2.61 -5.75 -10.52
CA ASP A 32 2.88 -6.53 -9.31
C ASP A 32 2.13 -5.94 -8.12
N VAL A 33 1.68 -6.82 -7.22
CA VAL A 33 0.89 -6.44 -6.03
C VAL A 33 1.76 -6.52 -4.78
N LEU A 34 1.72 -5.46 -3.98
CA LEU A 34 2.31 -5.41 -2.65
C LEU A 34 1.23 -5.61 -1.58
N LEU A 35 1.50 -6.51 -0.63
CA LEU A 35 0.61 -6.79 0.49
C LEU A 35 1.15 -6.14 1.76
N PHE A 36 0.32 -5.32 2.40
CA PHE A 36 0.59 -4.74 3.72
C PHE A 36 -0.38 -5.34 4.73
N SER A 37 0.15 -5.98 5.77
CA SER A 37 -0.64 -6.51 6.88
C SER A 37 -0.78 -5.48 8.00
N GLY A 38 -1.70 -5.71 8.94
CA GLY A 38 -1.87 -4.85 10.12
C GLY A 38 -2.48 -3.47 9.85
N ILE A 39 -3.00 -3.24 8.64
CA ILE A 39 -3.63 -1.97 8.24
C ILE A 39 -5.12 -1.89 8.59
N GLY A 40 -5.58 -2.60 9.62
CA GLY A 40 -7.00 -2.67 9.98
C GLY A 40 -7.50 -1.51 10.84
N ALA A 41 -6.63 -0.93 11.68
CA ALA A 41 -6.98 0.16 12.57
C ALA A 41 -6.38 1.49 12.08
N TYR A 42 -7.15 2.57 12.15
CA TYR A 42 -6.72 3.95 11.87
C TYR A 42 -6.16 4.19 10.45
N SER A 43 -6.41 3.31 9.50
CA SER A 43 -5.99 3.45 8.11
C SER A 43 -7.10 4.09 7.27
N SER A 44 -8.25 3.42 7.18
CA SER A 44 -9.37 3.82 6.34
C SER A 44 -10.04 5.10 6.83
N GLU A 45 -10.10 5.27 8.15
CA GLU A 45 -10.65 6.42 8.85
C GLU A 45 -9.83 7.67 8.58
N CYS A 46 -8.50 7.53 8.52
CA CYS A 46 -7.56 8.63 8.27
C CYS A 46 -7.37 8.92 6.77
N ALA A 47 -7.88 8.07 5.87
CA ALA A 47 -7.71 8.25 4.43
C ALA A 47 -8.48 9.49 3.94
N SER A 48 -7.86 10.23 3.02
CA SER A 48 -8.44 11.41 2.36
C SER A 48 -8.53 11.20 0.85
N THR A 49 -9.20 12.12 0.16
CA THR A 49 -9.25 12.15 -1.32
C THR A 49 -8.32 13.22 -1.90
N PHE A 50 -7.20 13.47 -1.22
CA PHE A 50 -6.18 14.41 -1.68
C PHE A 50 -5.65 14.00 -3.06
N ASN A 51 -5.33 14.98 -3.91
CA ASN A 51 -5.02 14.81 -5.34
C ASN A 51 -6.08 14.04 -6.17
N GLY A 52 -7.29 13.89 -5.65
CA GLY A 52 -8.38 13.22 -6.35
C GLY A 52 -8.30 11.68 -6.34
N PHE A 53 -7.39 11.08 -5.56
CA PHE A 53 -7.35 9.63 -5.42
C PHE A 53 -8.54 9.13 -4.59
N PRO A 54 -9.24 8.07 -5.03
CA PRO A 54 -10.34 7.50 -4.25
C PRO A 54 -9.82 6.76 -3.02
N LYS A 55 -10.66 6.64 -1.98
CA LYS A 55 -10.37 5.78 -0.83
C LYS A 55 -10.33 4.31 -1.26
N THR A 56 -9.45 3.52 -0.64
CA THR A 56 -9.32 2.09 -0.92
C THR A 56 -10.62 1.33 -0.62
N PRO A 57 -11.13 0.50 -1.54
CA PRO A 57 -12.31 -0.33 -1.30
C PRO A 57 -12.09 -1.33 -0.15
N ILE A 58 -13.10 -1.51 0.70
CA ILE A 58 -13.09 -2.50 1.78
C ILE A 58 -13.93 -3.70 1.35
N VAL A 59 -13.33 -4.89 1.39
CA VAL A 59 -14.00 -6.15 1.11
C VAL A 59 -14.01 -6.98 2.38
N SER A 60 -15.19 -7.36 2.84
CA SER A 60 -15.35 -8.30 3.96
C SER A 60 -15.33 -9.72 3.43
N ILE A 61 -14.40 -10.53 3.92
CA ILE A 61 -14.37 -11.97 3.69
C ILE A 61 -14.84 -12.68 4.96
N THR A 62 -15.94 -13.39 4.86
CA THR A 62 -16.37 -14.29 5.93
C THR A 62 -15.75 -15.65 5.62
N PRO A 63 -15.06 -16.31 6.57
CA PRO A 63 -14.70 -17.71 6.36
C PRO A 63 -15.99 -18.50 6.10
N GLU A 64 -15.96 -19.44 5.14
CA GLU A 64 -17.06 -20.38 4.98
C GLU A 64 -17.33 -21.04 6.34
N GLN A 65 -18.59 -20.97 6.80
CA GLN A 65 -18.99 -21.73 7.98
C GLN A 65 -18.81 -23.21 7.64
N PRO A 66 -18.17 -24.00 8.53
CA PRO A 66 -18.03 -25.44 8.31
C PRO A 66 -19.39 -26.15 8.16
#